data_AF-A0A5S3XYT1-F1
#
_entry.id   AF-A0A5S3XYT1-F1
#
_cell.length_a   1.000
_cell.length_b   1.000
_cell.length_c   1.000
_cell.angle_alpha   90.00
_cell.angle_beta   90.00
_cell.angle_gamma   90.00
#
_symmetry.space_group_name_H-M   'P 1'
#
loop_
_entity.id
_entity.type
_entity.pdbx_description
1 polymer ?
#
loop_
_entity_poly.entity_id
_entity_poly.type
_entity_poly.pdbx_seq_one_letter_code
_entity_poly.pdbx_strand_id
1 'polypeptide(L)'
;YLNDDPEFIAVSKKYGVSLYDIRRPVNKSKLQVFRNILKEVSCPRVAIMGTDCAIGKRTTAVTLSNALTRYGLKVVFIATGQTGIIQGSPYGLVMDSITA
;
A
#
# COMPACT_ATOMS: atom_id res chain seq x y z
N TYR A 1 -15.59 3.32 10.01
CA TYR A 1 -14.66 2.18 9.82
C TYR A 1 -14.90 1.15 10.93
N LEU A 2 -14.30 -0.05 10.90
CA LEU A 2 -14.56 -1.04 11.94
C LEU A 2 -14.10 -0.57 13.32
N ASN A 3 -13.00 0.18 13.38
CA ASN A 3 -12.55 0.81 14.63
C ASN A 3 -13.35 2.06 15.06
N ASP A 4 -14.41 2.45 14.34
CA ASP A 4 -15.33 3.51 14.80
C ASP A 4 -16.68 2.95 15.24
N ASP A 5 -16.93 1.66 15.03
CA ASP A 5 -18.20 1.01 15.35
C ASP A 5 -18.15 0.43 16.78
N PRO A 6 -18.99 0.93 17.71
CA PRO A 6 -18.99 0.47 19.10
C PRO A 6 -19.21 -1.05 19.25
N GLU A 7 -19.98 -1.68 18.36
CA GLU A 7 -20.26 -3.12 18.40
C GLU A 7 -18.99 -3.91 18.10
N PHE A 8 -18.30 -3.58 17.00
CA PHE A 8 -17.05 -4.24 16.62
C PHE A 8 -15.92 -3.99 17.62
N ILE A 9 -15.84 -2.80 18.22
CA ILE A 9 -14.86 -2.49 19.27
C ILE A 9 -15.13 -3.34 20.52
N ALA A 10 -16.38 -3.48 20.95
CA ALA A 10 -16.74 -4.28 22.12
C ALA A 10 -16.42 -5.76 21.91
N VAL A 11 -16.78 -6.31 20.74
CA VAL A 11 -16.52 -7.70 20.37
C VAL A 11 -15.02 -7.96 20.24
N SER A 12 -14.26 -7.07 19.60
CA SER A 12 -12.82 -7.25 19.44
C SER A 12 -12.08 -7.30 20.76
N LYS A 13 -12.44 -6.44 21.72
CA LYS A 13 -11.93 -6.49 23.10
C LYS A 13 -12.32 -7.76 23.83
N LYS A 14 -13.58 -8.21 23.69
CA LYS A 14 -14.09 -9.43 24.32
C LYS A 14 -13.29 -10.67 23.91
N TYR A 15 -12.91 -10.77 22.63
CA TYR A 15 -12.21 -11.92 22.09
C TYR A 15 -10.69 -11.72 21.91
N GLY A 16 -10.15 -10.56 22.31
CA GLY A 16 -8.73 -10.26 22.21
C GLY A 16 -8.19 -10.20 20.78
N VAL A 17 -9.01 -9.77 19.81
CA VAL A 17 -8.63 -9.66 18.39
C VAL A 17 -8.35 -8.21 17.99
N SER A 18 -7.50 -8.02 16.98
CA SER A 18 -7.16 -6.70 16.45
C SER A 18 -7.96 -6.39 15.18
N LEU A 19 -8.44 -5.15 15.06
CA LEU A 19 -9.12 -4.65 13.87
C LEU A 19 -8.19 -3.74 13.06
N TYR A 20 -7.94 -4.08 11.80
CA TYR A 20 -7.09 -3.30 10.91
C TYR A 20 -7.90 -2.65 9.79
N ASP A 21 -8.12 -1.33 9.88
CA ASP A 21 -8.80 -0.57 8.83
C ASP A 21 -7.82 -0.21 7.69
N ILE A 22 -7.53 -1.18 6.81
CA ILE A 22 -6.53 -1.02 5.73
C ILE A 22 -6.84 0.16 4.78
N ARG A 23 -8.12 0.50 4.60
CA ARG A 23 -8.57 1.63 3.77
C ARG A 23 -8.71 2.94 4.54
N ARG A 24 -8.42 2.99 5.84
CA ARG A 24 -8.49 4.25 6.59
C ARG A 24 -7.35 5.16 6.12
N PRO A 25 -7.64 6.34 5.56
CA PRO A 25 -6.60 7.24 5.09
C PRO A 25 -5.75 7.68 6.28
N VAL A 26 -4.45 7.80 6.02
CA VAL A 26 -3.49 8.38 6.98
C VAL A 26 -3.92 9.81 7.31
N ASN A 27 -3.71 10.20 8.56
CA ASN A 27 -4.04 11.55 9.02
C ASN A 27 -3.39 12.60 8.09
N LYS A 28 -4.17 13.60 7.64
CA LYS A 28 -3.71 14.65 6.72
C LYS A 28 -2.45 15.36 7.23
N SER A 29 -2.25 15.47 8.55
CA SER A 29 -1.02 16.06 9.13
C SER A 29 0.25 15.25 8.88
N LYS A 30 0.12 13.95 8.59
CA LYS A 30 1.24 13.07 8.21
C LYS A 30 1.48 13.03 6.71
N LEU A 31 0.56 13.57 5.90
CA LEU A 31 0.72 13.64 4.46
C LEU A 31 1.51 14.91 4.11
N GLN A 32 2.47 14.75 3.20
CA GLN A 32 3.22 15.87 2.64
C GLN A 32 2.76 16.09 1.21
N VAL A 33 2.49 17.36 0.87
CA VAL A 33 2.27 17.75 -0.52
C VAL A 33 3.56 17.50 -1.31
N PHE A 34 3.43 17.10 -2.57
CA PHE A 34 4.56 16.82 -3.44
C PHE A 34 5.52 18.01 -3.52
N ARG A 35 6.79 17.80 -3.15
CA ARG A 35 7.85 18.82 -3.11
C ARG A 35 9.02 18.57 -4.08
N ASN A 36 8.84 17.66 -5.05
CA ASN A 36 9.89 17.29 -6.01
C ASN A 36 11.20 16.73 -5.40
N ILE A 37 11.14 16.28 -4.14
CA ILE A 37 12.26 15.62 -3.42
C ILE A 37 12.74 14.34 -4.11
N LEU A 38 11.97 13.81 -5.06
CA LEU A 38 12.30 12.63 -5.84
C LEU A 38 13.60 12.78 -6.66
N LYS A 39 14.07 14.01 -6.90
CA LYS A 39 15.37 14.27 -7.54
C LYS A 39 16.56 13.82 -6.70
N GLU A 40 16.43 13.80 -5.39
CA GLU A 40 17.50 13.42 -4.45
C GLU A 40 17.58 11.90 -4.25
N VAL A 41 16.56 11.16 -4.69
CA VAL A 41 16.48 9.72 -4.55
C VAL A 41 17.19 9.04 -5.73
N SER A 42 18.29 8.36 -5.44
CA SER A 42 19.15 7.69 -6.43
C SER A 42 18.61 6.35 -6.93
N CYS A 43 17.59 5.77 -6.28
CA CYS A 43 17.07 4.48 -6.69
C CYS A 43 16.23 4.57 -7.99
N PRO A 44 16.43 3.65 -8.95
CA PRO A 44 15.54 3.52 -10.10
C PRO A 44 14.11 3.20 -9.66
N ARG A 45 13.13 3.80 -10.34
CA ARG A 45 11.70 3.63 -10.05
C ARG A 45 11.01 3.18 -11.33
N VAL A 46 10.28 2.07 -11.24
CA VAL A 46 9.56 1.47 -12.37
C VAL A 46 8.06 1.52 -12.07
N ALA A 47 7.32 2.35 -12.80
CA ALA A 47 5.87 2.41 -12.70
C ALA A 47 5.24 1.38 -13.65
N ILE A 48 4.47 0.44 -13.10
CA ILE A 48 3.72 -0.55 -13.89
C ILE A 48 2.35 0.01 -14.21
N MET A 49 2.22 0.56 -15.43
CA MET A 49 1.00 1.16 -15.95
C MET A 49 0.21 0.16 -16.80
N GLY A 50 -1.04 0.51 -17.12
CA GLY A 50 -1.91 -0.32 -17.94
C GLY A 50 -3.08 0.48 -18.50
N THR A 51 -3.63 0.01 -19.62
CA THR A 51 -4.72 0.67 -20.35
C THR A 51 -6.07 0.61 -19.65
N ASP A 52 -6.24 -0.33 -18.72
CA ASP A 52 -7.47 -0.53 -17.96
C ASP A 52 -7.16 -1.03 -16.54
N CYS A 53 -8.18 -1.10 -15.69
CA CYS A 53 -8.18 -1.70 -14.37
C CYS A 53 -8.10 -3.25 -14.45
N ALA A 54 -7.65 -3.89 -13.38
CA ALA A 54 -7.59 -5.36 -13.25
C ALA A 54 -6.81 -6.18 -14.31
N ILE A 55 -6.14 -5.57 -15.29
CA ILE A 55 -5.36 -6.27 -16.34
C ILE A 55 -4.00 -6.86 -15.92
N GLY A 56 -3.80 -7.13 -14.62
CA GLY A 56 -2.57 -7.77 -14.14
C GLY A 56 -1.42 -6.83 -13.76
N LYS A 57 -1.61 -5.50 -13.69
CA LYS A 57 -0.58 -4.53 -13.26
C LYS A 57 0.13 -4.94 -11.96
N ARG A 58 -0.64 -5.33 -10.93
CA ARG A 58 -0.09 -5.81 -9.65
C ARG A 58 0.71 -7.10 -9.84
N THR A 59 0.16 -8.06 -10.59
CA THR A 59 0.82 -9.33 -10.87
C THR A 59 2.16 -9.11 -11.55
N THR A 60 2.20 -8.25 -12.57
CA THR A 60 3.44 -7.87 -13.26
C THR A 60 4.45 -7.24 -12.30
N ALA A 61 4.01 -6.31 -11.43
CA ALA A 61 4.90 -5.67 -10.46
C ALA A 61 5.51 -6.66 -9.46
N VAL A 62 4.71 -7.59 -8.93
CA VAL A 62 5.17 -8.64 -8.00
C VAL A 62 6.13 -9.60 -8.71
N THR A 63 5.76 -10.09 -9.90
CA THR A 63 6.60 -11.00 -10.68
C THR A 63 7.95 -10.36 -11.03
N LEU A 64 7.95 -9.10 -11.48
CA LEU A 64 9.17 -8.36 -11.79
C LEU A 64 10.03 -8.13 -10.53
N SER A 65 9.42 -7.72 -9.42
CA SER A 65 10.13 -7.53 -8.15
C SER A 65 10.82 -8.81 -7.69
N ASN A 66 10.13 -9.95 -7.77
CA ASN A 66 10.67 -11.26 -7.42
C ASN A 66 11.81 -11.69 -8.36
N ALA A 67 11.66 -11.49 -9.66
CA ALA A 67 12.69 -11.81 -10.65
C ALA A 67 13.97 -10.98 -10.43
N LEU A 68 13.84 -9.66 -10.24
CA LEU A 68 14.97 -8.77 -10.00
C LEU A 68 15.66 -9.05 -8.65
N THR A 69 14.88 -9.40 -7.61
CA THR A 69 15.43 -9.83 -6.32
C THR A 69 16.23 -11.12 -6.46
N ARG A 70 15.71 -12.11 -7.20
CA ARG A 70 16.43 -13.36 -7.51
C ARG A 70 17.69 -13.13 -8.34
N TYR A 71 17.71 -12.08 -9.16
CA TYR A 71 18.89 -11.64 -9.89
C TYR A 71 19.96 -10.99 -8.98
N GLY A 72 19.66 -10.76 -7.70
CA GLY A 72 20.60 -10.19 -6.72
C GLY A 72 20.47 -8.69 -6.52
N LEU A 73 19.44 -8.05 -7.09
CA LEU A 73 19.18 -6.62 -6.86
C LEU A 73 18.39 -6.39 -5.58
N LYS A 74 18.66 -5.26 -4.92
CA LYS A 74 17.82 -4.77 -3.83
C LYS A 74 16.58 -4.12 -4.42
N VAL A 75 15.43 -4.80 -4.30
CA VAL A 75 14.16 -4.34 -4.86
C VAL A 75 13.11 -4.21 -3.78
N VAL A 76 12.30 -3.16 -3.90
CA VAL A 76 11.18 -2.88 -3.00
C VAL A 76 9.92 -2.74 -3.83
N PHE A 77 8.91 -3.56 -3.53
CA PHE A 77 7.57 -3.40 -4.07
C PHE A 77 6.80 -2.36 -3.25
N ILE A 78 6.18 -1.39 -3.92
CA ILE A 78 5.34 -0.36 -3.31
C ILE A 78 3.88 -0.62 -3.69
N ALA A 79 3.05 -0.99 -2.73
CA ALA A 79 1.63 -1.23 -2.97
C ALA A 79 0.84 0.09 -3.08
N THR A 80 -0.04 0.19 -4.07
CA THR A 80 -0.91 1.38 -4.26
C THR A 80 -2.39 1.11 -3.95
N GLY A 81 -2.73 -0.10 -3.52
CA GLY A 81 -4.10 -0.53 -3.23
C GLY A 81 -4.15 -1.59 -2.15
N GLN A 82 -5.35 -1.79 -1.60
CA GLN A 82 -5.58 -2.64 -0.42
C GLN A 82 -5.00 -4.05 -0.52
N THR A 83 -5.13 -4.71 -1.67
CA THR A 83 -4.67 -6.10 -1.82
C THR A 83 -3.16 -6.22 -1.66
N GLY A 84 -2.39 -5.24 -2.14
CA GLY A 84 -0.94 -5.26 -1.98
C GLY A 84 -0.53 -5.11 -0.52
N ILE A 85 -1.25 -4.27 0.24
CA ILE A 85 -1.02 -4.11 1.69
C ILE A 85 -1.36 -5.40 2.43
N ILE A 86 -2.53 -6.00 2.14
CA ILE A 86 -2.98 -7.26 2.78
C ILE A 86 -2.03 -8.42 2.45
N GLN A 87 -1.42 -8.43 1.25
CA GLN A 87 -0.41 -9.41 0.85
C GLN A 87 0.95 -9.23 1.54
N GLY A 88 1.07 -8.28 2.48
CA GLY A 88 2.27 -8.08 3.28
C GLY A 88 3.29 -7.15 2.66
N SER A 89 2.90 -6.30 1.69
CA SER A 89 3.80 -5.27 1.17
C SER A 89 4.28 -4.38 2.32
N PRO A 90 5.60 -4.26 2.57
CA PRO A 90 6.13 -3.49 3.69
C PRO A 90 5.92 -1.98 3.52
N TYR A 91 5.75 -1.54 2.27
CA TYR A 91 5.49 -0.15 1.92
C TYR A 91 4.28 -0.07 1.00
N GLY A 92 3.48 0.96 1.19
CA GLY A 92 2.38 1.25 0.30
C GLY A 92 1.31 2.09 0.96
N LEU A 93 0.36 2.50 0.14
CA LEU A 93 -0.76 3.33 0.53
C LEU A 93 -1.96 2.99 -0.36
N VAL A 94 -3.15 2.92 0.23
CA VAL A 94 -4.39 2.66 -0.51
C VAL A 94 -4.85 3.97 -1.16
N MET A 95 -4.31 4.25 -2.35
CA MET A 95 -4.38 5.58 -2.99
C MET A 95 -5.82 6.05 -3.24
N ASP A 96 -6.72 5.14 -3.61
CA ASP A 96 -8.14 5.42 -3.89
C ASP A 96 -8.96 5.78 -2.64
N SER A 97 -8.42 5.55 -1.44
CA SER A 97 -9.06 5.95 -0.17
C SER A 97 -8.66 7.35 0.30
N ILE A 98 -7.68 7.99 -0.36
CA ILE A 98 -7.23 9.34 -0.03
C ILE A 98 -8.15 10.32 -0.74
N THR A 99 -9.03 10.96 0.02
CA THR A 99 -9.81 12.09 -0.46
C THR A 99 -8.92 13.33 -0.64
N ALA A 100 -9.19 14.12 -1.67
CA ALA A 100 -8.57 15.44 -1.86
C ALA A 100 -8.71 16.35 -0.64
#